data_AF-Q95ZM0-F1
#
_entry.id   AF-Q95ZM0-F1
#
_cell.length_a   1.000
_cell.length_b   1.000
_cell.length_c   1.000
_cell.angle_alpha   90.00
_cell.angle_beta   90.00
_cell.angle_gamma   90.00
#
_symmetry.space_group_name_H-M   'P 1'
#
loop_
_entity.id
_entity.type
_entity.pdbx_description
1 polymer ?
#
loop_
_entity_poly.entity_id
_entity_poly.type
_entity_poly.pdbx_seq_one_letter_code
_entity_poly.pdbx_strand_id
1 'polypeptide(L)'
;MLCNICCLGYLFADQFSEREVPIHYRLSKTTKITTAQKVFMVFFFATTEVFYIALSFIALDPLADEYVSSGFFYTTRFICPAINILAIPIVYVAFLAYNSEEFAFSGLEPTSGRFWHGVYKRIEKSGEWEYMETREPDSLPS
;
A
#
# COMPACT_ATOMS: atom_id res chain seq x y z
N MET A 1 -16.17 -12.20 12.22
CA MET A 1 -16.70 -12.17 10.84
C MET A 1 -16.12 -11.01 10.02
N LEU A 2 -15.96 -9.80 10.58
CA LEU A 2 -15.32 -8.64 9.90
C LEU A 2 -13.90 -8.92 9.37
N CYS A 3 -13.07 -9.64 10.13
CA CYS A 3 -11.68 -9.93 9.74
C CYS A 3 -11.59 -10.69 8.40
N ASN A 4 -12.48 -11.67 8.17
CA ASN A 4 -12.49 -12.43 6.91
C ASN A 4 -12.91 -11.58 5.71
N ILE A 5 -13.85 -10.65 5.89
CA ILE A 5 -14.29 -9.75 4.82
C ILE A 5 -13.16 -8.77 4.48
N CYS A 6 -12.43 -8.26 5.47
CA CYS A 6 -11.27 -7.38 5.25
C CYS A 6 -10.13 -8.12 4.54
N CYS A 7 -9.84 -9.37 4.93
CA CYS A 7 -8.85 -10.20 4.24
C CYS A 7 -9.25 -10.49 2.79
N LEU A 8 -10.53 -10.77 2.53
CA LEU A 8 -11.03 -11.00 1.16
C LEU A 8 -10.96 -9.72 0.31
N GLY A 9 -11.36 -8.58 0.87
CA GLY A 9 -11.26 -7.29 0.18
C GLY A 9 -9.82 -6.92 -0.15
N TYR A 10 -8.88 -7.18 0.77
CA TYR A 10 -7.46 -7.01 0.53
C TYR A 10 -6.96 -7.92 -0.60
N LEU A 11 -7.27 -9.21 -0.56
CA LEU A 11 -6.89 -10.15 -1.62
C LEU A 11 -7.44 -9.74 -2.98
N PHE A 12 -8.66 -9.20 -3.01
CA PHE A 12 -9.29 -8.73 -4.25
C PHE A 12 -8.61 -7.48 -4.80
N ALA A 13 -8.31 -6.49 -3.94
CA ALA A 13 -7.58 -5.29 -4.32
C ALA A 13 -6.15 -5.59 -4.78
N ASP A 14 -5.48 -6.53 -4.09
CA ASP A 14 -4.14 -7.01 -4.44
C ASP A 14 -4.14 -7.67 -5.82
N GLN A 15 -5.13 -8.53 -6.11
CA GLN A 15 -5.29 -9.14 -7.44
C GLN A 15 -5.62 -8.14 -8.56
N PHE A 16 -6.44 -7.12 -8.27
CA PHE A 16 -6.71 -6.07 -9.26
C PHE A 16 -5.46 -5.24 -9.53
N SER A 17 -4.71 -4.90 -8.49
CA SER A 17 -3.43 -4.20 -8.59
C SER A 17 -2.41 -5.01 -9.40
N GLU A 18 -2.29 -6.32 -9.18
CA GLU A 18 -1.39 -7.17 -9.97
C GLU A 18 -1.75 -7.22 -11.47
N ARG A 19 -3.02 -7.04 -11.84
CA ARG A 19 -3.46 -7.17 -13.23
C ARG A 19 -3.17 -5.95 -14.10
N GLU A 20 -3.09 -4.76 -13.52
CA GLU A 20 -2.98 -3.50 -14.27
C GLU A 20 -1.57 -2.93 -14.31
N VAL A 21 -0.67 -3.34 -13.42
CA VAL A 21 0.64 -2.70 -13.30
C VAL A 21 1.68 -3.39 -14.20
N PRO A 22 2.32 -2.68 -15.15
CA PRO A 22 3.29 -3.27 -16.08
C PRO A 22 4.60 -3.70 -15.41
N ILE A 23 4.82 -3.31 -14.15
CA ILE A 23 6.03 -3.55 -13.37
C ILE A 23 5.63 -4.10 -12.01
N HIS A 24 6.03 -5.33 -11.74
CA HIS A 24 5.88 -5.99 -10.44
C HIS A 24 7.11 -5.70 -9.58
N TYR A 25 6.88 -5.24 -8.36
CA TYR A 25 7.92 -5.08 -7.35
C TYR A 25 7.83 -6.21 -6.34
N ARG A 26 8.97 -6.82 -6.03
CA ARG A 26 9.09 -7.86 -5.01
C ARG A 26 10.06 -7.38 -3.94
N LEU A 27 9.53 -7.17 -2.75
CA LEU A 27 10.34 -6.87 -1.57
C LEU A 27 11.13 -8.10 -1.14
N SER A 28 12.34 -7.88 -0.63
CA SER A 28 13.15 -8.97 -0.07
C SER A 28 12.42 -9.62 1.12
N LYS A 29 12.36 -10.95 1.13
CA LYS A 29 11.65 -11.73 2.17
C LYS A 29 12.29 -11.58 3.56
N THR A 30 13.51 -11.06 3.63
CA THR A 30 14.26 -10.84 4.87
C THR A 30 13.88 -9.54 5.56
N THR A 31 13.29 -8.59 4.84
CA THR A 31 12.94 -7.28 5.38
C THR A 31 11.80 -7.40 6.40
N LYS A 32 11.98 -6.79 7.56
CA LYS A 32 11.00 -6.78 8.65
C LYS A 32 10.70 -5.36 9.07
N ILE A 33 9.44 -5.10 9.39
CA ILE A 33 9.07 -3.86 10.07
C ILE A 33 9.56 -3.89 11.53
N THR A 34 10.03 -2.74 12.01
CA THR A 34 10.56 -2.60 13.36
C THR A 34 9.41 -2.61 14.38
N THR A 35 9.71 -2.93 15.65
CA THR A 35 8.71 -2.86 16.72
C THR A 35 8.15 -1.44 16.88
N ALA A 36 8.99 -0.42 16.73
CA ALA A 36 8.56 0.98 16.78
C ALA A 36 7.55 1.31 15.66
N GLN A 37 7.80 0.86 14.43
CA GLN A 37 6.86 1.02 13.31
C GLN A 37 5.54 0.30 13.57
N LYS A 38 5.58 -0.93 14.12
CA LYS A 38 4.35 -1.66 14.50
C LYS A 38 3.52 -0.89 15.52
N VAL A 39 4.16 -0.40 16.58
CA VAL A 39 3.49 0.38 17.63
C VAL A 39 2.91 1.67 17.05
N PHE A 40 3.69 2.37 16.22
CA PHE A 40 3.24 3.56 15.52
C PHE A 40 2.01 3.28 14.64
N MET A 41 2.02 2.22 13.83
CA MET A 41 0.88 1.83 13.00
C MET A 41 -0.36 1.57 13.86
N VAL A 42 -0.24 0.75 14.91
CA VAL A 42 -1.37 0.43 15.80
C VAL A 42 -1.93 1.71 16.41
N PHE A 43 -1.07 2.58 16.93
CA PHE A 43 -1.49 3.85 17.52
C PHE A 43 -2.18 4.75 16.47
N PHE A 44 -1.55 4.95 15.32
CA PHE A 44 -2.07 5.81 14.26
C PHE A 44 -3.45 5.37 13.75
N PHE A 45 -3.59 4.08 13.42
CA PHE A 45 -4.83 3.53 12.90
C PHE A 45 -5.92 3.47 13.98
N ALA A 46 -5.56 3.16 15.24
CA ALA A 46 -6.52 3.17 16.35
C ALA A 46 -7.01 4.58 16.68
N THR A 47 -6.12 5.58 16.73
CA THR A 47 -6.50 6.98 16.96
C THR A 47 -7.37 7.50 15.83
N THR A 48 -7.03 7.19 14.58
CA THR A 48 -7.83 7.56 13.41
C THR A 48 -9.21 6.90 13.44
N GLU A 49 -9.30 5.63 13.82
CA GLU A 49 -10.57 4.92 13.94
C GLU A 49 -11.46 5.53 15.04
N VAL A 50 -10.89 5.78 16.22
CA VAL A 50 -11.60 6.43 17.34
C VAL A 50 -12.08 7.83 16.92
N PHE A 51 -11.27 8.57 16.16
CA PHE A 51 -11.65 9.88 15.64
C PHE A 51 -12.86 9.79 14.69
N TYR A 52 -12.88 8.85 13.75
CA TYR A 52 -14.04 8.68 12.85
C TYR A 52 -15.30 8.21 13.59
N ILE A 53 -15.16 7.33 14.59
CA ILE A 53 -16.26 6.94 15.46
C ILE A 53 -16.79 8.16 16.22
N ALA A 54 -15.92 9.00 16.79
CA ALA A 54 -16.31 10.19 17.51
C ALA A 54 -17.06 11.19 16.61
N LEU A 55 -16.59 11.41 15.39
CA LEU A 55 -17.28 12.27 14.41
C LEU A 55 -18.69 11.75 14.07
N SER A 56 -18.92 10.44 14.15
CA SER A 56 -20.24 9.84 13.90
C SER A 56 -21.28 10.18 14.98
N PHE A 57 -20.86 10.75 16.11
CA PHE A 57 -21.74 11.20 17.20
C PHE A 57 -21.90 12.72 17.28
N ILE A 58 -21.28 13.48 16.37
CA ILE A 58 -21.47 14.92 16.31
C ILE A 58 -22.90 15.22 15.82
N ALA A 59 -23.58 16.14 16.50
CA ALA A 59 -24.87 16.63 16.05
C ALA A 59 -24.71 17.30 14.68
N LEU A 60 -25.47 16.82 13.70
CA LEU A 60 -25.42 17.33 12.32
C LEU A 60 -26.37 18.51 12.11
N ASP A 61 -27.04 18.98 13.16
CA ASP A 61 -27.92 20.16 13.12
C ASP A 61 -27.26 21.43 12.53
N PRO A 62 -25.93 21.67 12.69
CA PRO A 62 -25.26 22.79 12.03
C PRO A 62 -25.20 22.67 10.50
N LEU A 63 -25.37 21.46 9.95
CA LEU A 63 -25.42 21.21 8.51
C LEU A 63 -26.86 21.44 8.06
N ALA A 64 -27.14 22.65 7.56
CA ALA A 64 -28.49 23.09 7.18
C ALA A 64 -29.14 22.27 6.05
N ASP A 65 -28.35 21.50 5.31
CA ASP A 65 -28.81 20.68 4.19
C ASP A 65 -28.83 19.19 4.57
N GLU A 66 -30.00 18.57 4.48
CA GLU A 66 -30.22 17.15 4.73
C GLU A 66 -29.34 16.25 3.85
N TYR A 67 -29.07 16.65 2.60
CA TYR A 67 -28.19 15.91 1.70
C TYR A 67 -26.74 15.96 2.18
N VAL A 68 -26.27 17.13 2.64
CA VAL A 68 -24.91 17.27 3.17
C VAL A 68 -24.76 16.53 4.49
N SER A 69 -25.76 16.64 5.37
CA SER A 69 -25.83 15.93 6.65
C SER A 69 -25.78 14.41 6.45
N SER A 70 -26.62 13.87 5.58
CA SER A 70 -26.62 12.44 5.26
C SER A 70 -25.31 11.99 4.60
N GLY A 71 -24.77 12.75 3.65
CA GLY A 71 -23.48 12.47 3.02
C GLY A 71 -22.33 12.41 4.03
N PHE A 72 -22.27 13.37 4.96
CA PHE A 72 -21.30 13.38 6.05
C PHE A 72 -21.48 12.15 6.96
N PHE A 73 -22.72 11.83 7.34
CA PHE A 73 -23.02 10.67 8.18
C PHE A 73 -22.51 9.36 7.56
N TYR A 74 -22.87 9.09 6.30
CA TYR A 74 -22.45 7.85 5.62
C TYR A 74 -20.93 7.80 5.39
N THR A 75 -20.33 8.92 5.00
CA THR A 75 -18.89 9.01 4.77
C THR A 75 -18.13 8.69 6.04
N THR A 76 -18.46 9.38 7.13
CA THR A 76 -17.69 9.28 8.37
C THR A 76 -17.93 7.97 9.11
N ARG A 77 -19.14 7.41 9.01
CA ARG A 77 -19.51 6.18 9.71
C ARG A 77 -19.08 4.90 8.99
N PHE A 78 -19.02 4.92 7.65
CA PHE A 78 -18.75 3.70 6.87
C PHE A 78 -17.53 3.83 5.97
N ILE A 79 -17.45 4.89 5.17
CA ILE A 79 -16.40 5.04 4.16
C ILE A 79 -15.04 5.27 4.84
N CYS A 80 -14.96 6.18 5.81
CA CYS A 80 -13.71 6.50 6.49
C CYS A 80 -13.11 5.29 7.25
N PRO A 81 -13.86 4.55 8.09
CA PRO A 81 -13.39 3.30 8.69
C PRO A 81 -12.93 2.26 7.65
N ALA A 82 -13.68 2.11 6.55
CA ALA A 82 -13.30 1.18 5.49
C ALA A 82 -11.95 1.57 4.86
N ILE A 83 -11.76 2.84 4.52
CA ILE A 83 -10.48 3.36 4.00
C ILE A 83 -9.37 3.18 5.03
N ASN A 84 -9.63 3.47 6.31
CA ASN A 84 -8.66 3.32 7.39
C ASN A 84 -8.15 1.87 7.50
N ILE A 85 -9.05 0.90 7.39
CA ILE A 85 -8.70 -0.53 7.38
C ILE A 85 -7.93 -0.92 6.11
N LEU A 86 -8.39 -0.47 4.93
CA LEU A 86 -7.73 -0.76 3.65
C LEU A 86 -6.34 -0.13 3.54
N ALA A 87 -6.08 0.96 4.26
CA ALA A 87 -4.78 1.61 4.30
C ALA A 87 -3.75 0.85 5.15
N ILE A 88 -4.15 -0.02 6.07
CA ILE A 88 -3.23 -0.81 6.93
C ILE A 88 -2.20 -1.59 6.11
N PRO A 89 -2.59 -2.44 5.13
CA PRO A 89 -1.62 -3.20 4.35
C PRO A 89 -0.77 -2.32 3.44
N ILE A 90 -1.31 -1.22 2.91
CA ILE A 90 -0.54 -0.27 2.09
C ILE A 90 0.58 0.35 2.92
N VAL A 91 0.26 0.83 4.12
CA VAL A 91 1.23 1.39 5.06
C VAL A 91 2.22 0.32 5.55
N TYR A 92 1.76 -0.92 5.75
CA TYR A 92 2.62 -2.04 6.08
C TYR A 92 3.69 -2.29 4.99
N VAL A 93 3.26 -2.37 3.73
CA VAL A 93 4.15 -2.54 2.58
C VAL A 93 5.07 -1.33 2.43
N ALA A 94 4.59 -0.12 2.68
CA ALA A 94 5.43 1.09 2.67
C ALA A 94 6.55 1.04 3.73
N PHE A 95 6.26 0.54 4.95
CA PHE A 95 7.29 0.36 5.97
C PHE A 95 8.27 -0.77 5.65
N LEU A 96 7.77 -1.87 5.09
CA LEU A 96 8.66 -2.91 4.57
C LEU A 96 9.55 -2.34 3.48
N ALA A 97 9.01 -1.52 2.58
CA ALA A 97 9.80 -0.88 1.55
C ALA A 97 10.86 0.03 2.17
N TYR A 98 10.47 0.91 3.07
CA TYR A 98 11.40 1.82 3.74
C TYR A 98 12.59 1.10 4.42
N ASN A 99 12.35 -0.08 4.99
CA ASN A 99 13.38 -0.88 5.65
C ASN A 99 14.15 -1.81 4.72
N SER A 100 13.77 -1.90 3.44
CA SER A 100 14.43 -2.82 2.52
C SER A 100 15.70 -2.20 1.99
N GLU A 101 16.78 -2.97 2.03
CA GLU A 101 18.05 -2.62 1.38
C GLU A 101 18.01 -2.94 -0.11
N GLU A 102 17.14 -3.85 -0.52
CA GLU A 102 17.06 -4.34 -1.90
C GLU A 102 15.61 -4.60 -2.33
N PHE A 103 15.29 -4.23 -3.56
CA PHE A 103 14.01 -4.56 -4.20
C PHE A 103 14.27 -5.21 -5.53
N ALA A 104 13.67 -6.39 -5.75
CA ALA A 104 13.57 -6.91 -7.09
C ALA A 104 12.39 -6.25 -7.81
N PHE A 105 12.55 -5.96 -9.08
CA PHE A 105 11.45 -5.60 -9.95
C PHE A 105 11.48 -6.47 -11.20
N SER A 106 10.31 -6.68 -11.79
CA SER A 106 10.16 -7.42 -13.04
C SER A 106 8.98 -6.87 -13.81
N GLY A 107 9.11 -6.64 -15.11
CA GLY A 107 8.03 -6.10 -15.91
C GLY A 107 8.29 -6.20 -17.39
N LEU A 108 7.42 -5.59 -18.18
CA LEU A 108 7.66 -5.32 -19.60
C LEU A 108 8.29 -3.95 -19.74
N GLU A 109 9.42 -3.86 -20.44
CA GLU A 109 10.04 -2.57 -20.72
C GLU A 109 9.13 -1.80 -21.71
N PRO A 110 8.72 -0.56 -21.42
CA PRO A 110 7.79 0.18 -22.27
C PRO A 110 8.29 0.38 -23.71
N THR A 111 9.60 0.50 -23.87
CA THR A 111 10.25 0.82 -25.15
C THR A 111 10.56 -0.42 -25.98
N SER A 112 11.09 -1.48 -25.37
CA SER A 112 11.51 -2.69 -26.10
C SER A 112 10.46 -3.79 -26.13
N GLY A 113 9.46 -3.74 -25.24
CA GLY A 113 8.52 -4.83 -25.03
C GLY A 113 9.15 -6.11 -24.50
N ARG A 114 10.43 -6.09 -24.10
CA ARG A 114 11.11 -7.24 -23.52
C ARG A 114 10.81 -7.33 -22.03
N PHE A 115 10.76 -8.57 -21.54
CA PHE A 115 10.70 -8.80 -20.11
C PHE A 115 12.06 -8.40 -19.51
N TRP A 116 12.02 -7.52 -18.51
CA TRP A 116 13.22 -7.06 -17.82
C TRP A 116 13.03 -7.27 -16.33
N HIS A 117 14.11 -7.70 -15.67
CA HIS A 117 14.16 -7.80 -14.23
C HIS A 117 15.45 -7.20 -13.72
N GLY A 118 15.38 -6.63 -12.53
CA GLY A 118 16.53 -6.00 -11.91
C GLY A 118 16.38 -5.92 -10.41
N VAL A 119 17.48 -5.52 -9.77
CA VAL A 119 17.51 -5.29 -8.33
C VAL A 119 17.91 -3.84 -8.09
N TYR A 120 17.06 -3.11 -7.39
CA TYR A 120 17.43 -1.85 -6.77
C TYR A 120 18.13 -2.17 -5.46
N LYS A 121 19.33 -1.63 -5.26
CA LYS A 121 20.06 -1.72 -4.00
C LYS A 121 20.28 -0.31 -3.45
N ARG A 122 19.99 -0.13 -2.17
CA ARG A 122 20.26 1.13 -1.48
C ARG A 122 21.73 1.24 -1.14
N ILE A 123 22.36 2.35 -1.54
CA ILE A 123 23.73 2.66 -1.10
C ILE A 123 23.65 3.19 0.33
N GLU A 124 24.12 2.41 1.31
CA GLU A 124 24.09 2.80 2.74
C GLU A 124 24.70 4.17 3.02
N LYS A 125 25.74 4.57 2.27
CA LYS A 125 26.52 5.79 2.53
C LYS A 125 25.91 7.07 1.95
N SER A 126 25.26 7.01 0.79
CA SER A 126 24.66 8.19 0.14
C SER A 126 23.14 8.26 0.32
N GLY A 127 22.49 7.13 0.63
CA GLY A 127 21.03 7.02 0.59
C GLY A 127 20.45 6.99 -0.83
N GLU A 128 21.30 7.01 -1.86
CA GLU A 128 20.90 6.88 -3.26
C GLU A 128 20.63 5.41 -3.61
N TRP A 129 19.90 5.21 -4.72
CA TRP A 129 19.57 3.88 -5.23
C TRP A 129 20.44 3.57 -6.46
N GLU A 130 21.19 2.48 -6.38
CA GLU A 130 21.81 1.86 -7.55
C GLU A 130 20.86 0.79 -8.10
N TYR A 131 20.67 0.77 -9.42
CA TYR A 131 19.93 -0.31 -10.07
C TYR A 131 20.91 -1.19 -10.83
N MET A 132 20.83 -2.50 -10.60
CA MET A 132 21.49 -3.48 -11.44
C MET A 132 20.43 -4.13 -12.32
N GLU A 133 20.46 -3.80 -13.60
CA GLU A 133 19.71 -4.52 -14.62
C GLU A 133 20.39 -5.87 -14.86
N THR A 134 19.65 -6.96 -14.73
CA THR A 134 20.12 -8.27 -15.22
C THR A 134 19.40 -8.50 -16.53
N ARG A 135 20.04 -8.17 -17.65
CA ARG A 135 19.49 -8.52 -18.96
C ARG A 135 19.56 -10.04 -19.13
N GLU A 136 18.47 -10.64 -19.55
CA GLU A 136 18.54 -11.96 -20.17
C GLU A 136 19.44 -11.81 -21.41
N PRO A 137 20.49 -12.65 -21.56
CA PRO A 137 21.39 -12.54 -22.69
C PRO A 137 20.56 -12.65 -23.97
N ASP A 138 20.86 -11.78 -24.95
CA ASP A 138 20.25 -11.85 -26.28
C ASP A 138 20.29 -13.31 -26.73
N SER A 139 19.11 -13.91 -26.90
CA SER A 139 19.04 -15.18 -27.61
C SER A 139 19.73 -14.94 -28.94
N LEU A 140 20.84 -15.67 -29.15
CA LEU A 140 21.65 -15.59 -30.37
C LEU A 140 20.72 -15.59 -31.58
N PRO A 141 20.94 -14.70 -32.58
CA PRO A 141 20.21 -14.81 -33.83
C PRO A 141 20.48 -16.20 -34.40
N SER A 142 19.41 -16.96 -34.59
CA SER A 142 19.38 -18.20 -35.35
C SER A 142 19.87 -17.98 -36.78
#